data_AF-A0A672YMG1-F1
#
_entry.id   AF-A0A672YMG1-F1
#
_cell.length_a   1.000
_cell.length_b   1.000
_cell.length_c   1.000
_cell.angle_alpha   90.00
_cell.angle_beta   90.00
_cell.angle_gamma   90.00
#
_symmetry.space_group_name_H-M   'P 1'
#
loop_
_entity.id
_entity.type
_entity.pdbx_description
1 polymer ?
#
loop_
_entity_poly.entity_id
_entity_poly.type
_entity_poly.pdbx_seq_one_letter_code
_entity_poly.pdbx_strand_id
1 'polypeptide(L)'
;MSKEQVSISELLLSLDSLELQEAEQVRASVNQQLSSDRGGAVLSSLVEYYLDSSSSQAVLLLSSIRESHHKLLLEKLNEILGRPGTRLAALTLLGHLIRKQPPWVHHVSRSALLPSLLRCLKTDADVVVLITGVLVLITLLPMIPQAGKQHIYDFFDVFGRLASWSLKNPGHVPVVHLVHLQASVYSLFHRLYGMFPCNFISYLRLHYSMKENLDTFQEVVKPMLEHVRVHPELVTGTQDYELDPSRWRCYEVHDIVIECSRLSLDPLESSCEDDLPSSSSSAHRHHDTSFAPPTETPSGGSHAMFQVDDVTWSPSSQCGLSTPPPEPAATGTAHSLSRTASISGEKHTCRRTNKHTVCIQLNYMDTLLCSRCEMSLISHRHHPTSD
;
A
#
# COMPACT_ATOMS: atom_id res chain seq x y z
N MET A 1 -4.98 -2.63 50.27
CA MET A 1 -5.36 -3.78 49.42
C MET A 1 -4.59 -3.65 48.12
N SER A 2 -3.52 -4.43 47.98
CA SER A 2 -2.71 -4.48 46.77
C SER A 2 -3.55 -5.11 45.68
N LYS A 3 -3.84 -4.39 44.58
CA LYS A 3 -4.48 -5.00 43.40
C LYS A 3 -3.56 -6.12 42.92
N GLU A 4 -3.99 -7.37 43.02
CA GLU A 4 -3.33 -8.47 42.31
C GLU A 4 -3.35 -8.12 40.83
N GLN A 5 -2.17 -7.85 40.29
CA GLN A 5 -2.02 -7.53 38.88
C GLN A 5 -2.10 -8.88 38.16
N VAL A 6 -3.23 -9.13 37.48
CA VAL A 6 -3.46 -10.36 36.71
C VAL A 6 -2.27 -10.63 35.79
N SER A 7 -1.78 -11.88 35.80
CA SER A 7 -0.62 -12.27 35.03
C SER A 7 -0.85 -12.03 33.55
N ILE A 8 0.13 -11.46 32.85
CA ILE A 8 0.02 -11.20 31.40
C ILE A 8 -0.30 -12.48 30.61
N SER A 9 0.25 -13.63 31.03
CA SER A 9 0.02 -14.91 30.35
C SER A 9 -1.44 -15.35 30.43
N GLU A 10 -2.12 -15.12 31.56
CA GLU A 10 -3.53 -15.47 31.74
C GLU A 10 -4.44 -14.55 30.91
N LEU A 11 -4.10 -13.26 30.87
CA LEU A 11 -4.79 -12.29 30.02
C LEU A 11 -4.66 -12.66 28.54
N LEU A 12 -3.47 -13.07 28.09
CA LEU A 12 -3.25 -13.45 26.69
C LEU A 12 -4.05 -14.70 26.30
N LEU A 13 -4.17 -15.69 27.19
CA LEU A 13 -5.01 -16.88 26.93
C LEU A 13 -6.50 -16.55 26.75
N SER A 14 -6.97 -15.46 27.36
CA SER A 14 -8.36 -15.03 27.32
C SER A 14 -8.61 -13.92 26.27
N LEU A 15 -7.59 -13.55 25.49
CA LEU A 15 -7.65 -12.41 24.57
C LEU A 15 -8.63 -12.65 23.41
N ASP A 16 -8.76 -13.90 22.96
CA ASP A 16 -9.66 -14.32 21.89
C ASP A 16 -11.01 -14.87 22.43
N SER A 17 -11.43 -14.46 23.63
CA SER A 17 -12.74 -14.85 24.18
C SER A 17 -13.89 -14.47 23.21
N LEU A 18 -14.87 -15.37 23.08
CA LEU A 18 -16.08 -15.14 22.28
C LEU A 18 -17.05 -14.16 22.96
N GLU A 19 -16.86 -13.88 24.24
CA GLU A 19 -17.66 -12.91 24.98
C GLU A 19 -17.08 -11.50 24.80
N LEU A 20 -17.83 -10.63 24.10
CA LEU A 20 -17.38 -9.29 23.71
C LEU A 20 -16.94 -8.43 24.89
N GLN A 21 -17.69 -8.45 26.00
CA GLN A 21 -17.37 -7.65 27.18
C GLN A 21 -16.08 -8.13 27.85
N GLU A 22 -15.88 -9.45 27.95
CA GLU A 22 -14.66 -10.04 28.48
C GLU A 22 -13.46 -9.68 27.61
N ALA A 23 -13.57 -9.86 26.28
CA ALA A 23 -12.51 -9.53 25.33
C ALA A 23 -12.14 -8.03 25.36
N GLU A 24 -13.12 -7.13 25.52
CA GLU A 24 -12.90 -5.70 25.72
C GLU A 24 -12.14 -5.40 27.01
N GLN A 25 -12.54 -6.02 28.13
CA GLN A 25 -11.90 -5.84 29.42
C GLN A 25 -10.46 -6.38 29.44
N VAL A 26 -10.25 -7.56 28.86
CA VAL A 26 -8.91 -8.17 28.72
C VAL A 26 -8.02 -7.28 27.87
N ARG A 27 -8.50 -6.82 26.70
CA ARG A 27 -7.75 -5.93 25.81
C ARG A 27 -7.39 -4.60 26.48
N ALA A 28 -8.32 -3.99 27.23
CA ALA A 28 -8.04 -2.78 28.00
C ALA A 28 -6.96 -3.01 29.05
N SER A 29 -7.00 -4.17 29.72
CA SER A 29 -6.02 -4.56 30.74
C SER A 29 -4.63 -4.78 30.15
N VAL A 30 -4.53 -5.50 29.03
CA VAL A 30 -3.27 -5.72 28.31
C VAL A 30 -2.69 -4.39 27.80
N ASN A 31 -3.53 -3.51 27.24
CA ASN A 31 -3.09 -2.21 26.76
C ASN A 31 -2.59 -1.30 27.91
N GLN A 32 -3.20 -1.40 29.09
CA GLN A 32 -2.72 -0.71 30.28
C GLN A 32 -1.34 -1.24 30.71
N GLN A 33 -1.15 -2.56 30.76
CA GLN A 33 0.14 -3.17 31.11
C GLN A 33 1.22 -2.78 30.09
N LEU A 34 0.91 -2.85 28.79
CA LEU A 34 1.80 -2.45 27.69
C LEU A 34 2.19 -0.97 27.79
N SER A 35 1.26 -0.09 28.15
CA SER A 35 1.53 1.34 28.35
C SER A 35 2.49 1.61 29.51
N SER A 36 2.49 0.75 30.53
CA SER A 36 3.41 0.84 31.68
C SER A 36 4.68 0.00 31.53
N ASP A 37 4.83 -0.74 30.43
CA ASP A 37 5.93 -1.68 30.23
C ASP A 37 7.25 -0.94 29.98
N ARG A 38 8.13 -0.93 30.99
CA ARG A 38 9.46 -0.30 30.89
C ARG A 38 10.52 -1.24 30.35
N GLY A 39 10.28 -2.55 30.38
CA GLY A 39 11.26 -3.60 30.06
C GLY A 39 11.00 -4.32 28.73
N GLY A 40 9.86 -4.07 28.08
CA GLY A 40 9.47 -4.76 26.86
C GLY A 40 9.00 -6.20 27.09
N ALA A 41 8.76 -6.61 28.34
CA ALA A 41 8.36 -7.97 28.67
C ALA A 41 6.93 -8.26 28.21
N VAL A 42 6.01 -7.32 28.44
CA VAL A 42 4.61 -7.42 27.99
C VAL A 42 4.55 -7.41 26.47
N LEU A 43 5.33 -6.51 25.85
CA LEU A 43 5.47 -6.46 24.40
C LEU A 43 5.98 -7.80 23.84
N SER A 44 7.04 -8.35 24.44
CA SER A 44 7.62 -9.63 23.99
C SER A 44 6.61 -10.76 24.11
N SER A 45 5.94 -10.89 25.26
CA SER A 45 4.90 -11.92 25.45
C SER A 45 3.74 -11.79 24.45
N LEU A 46 3.34 -10.55 24.12
CA LEU A 46 2.29 -10.32 23.13
C LEU A 46 2.73 -10.70 21.70
N VAL A 47 4.01 -10.46 21.35
CA VAL A 47 4.57 -10.90 20.07
C VAL A 47 4.68 -12.41 20.01
N GLU A 48 5.19 -13.08 21.06
CA GLU A 48 5.27 -14.54 21.13
C GLU A 48 3.87 -15.17 21.04
N TYR A 49 2.88 -14.62 21.77
CA TYR A 49 1.49 -15.06 21.66
C TYR A 49 0.95 -14.92 20.24
N TYR A 50 1.27 -13.84 19.52
CA TYR A 50 0.91 -13.71 18.12
C TYR A 50 1.58 -14.78 17.23
N LEU A 51 2.86 -15.10 17.48
CA LEU A 51 3.56 -16.13 16.71
C LEU A 51 2.91 -17.52 16.88
N ASP A 52 2.41 -17.82 18.07
CA ASP A 52 1.77 -19.09 18.38
C ASP A 52 0.31 -19.18 17.91
N SER A 53 -0.46 -18.08 18.05
CA SER A 53 -1.92 -18.07 17.85
C SER A 53 -2.37 -17.47 16.51
N SER A 54 -1.55 -16.62 15.88
CA SER A 54 -1.98 -15.72 14.80
C SER A 54 -3.21 -14.85 15.17
N SER A 55 -3.41 -14.55 16.47
CA SER A 55 -4.56 -13.79 16.98
C SER A 55 -4.69 -12.40 16.34
N SER A 56 -5.88 -12.10 15.80
CA SER A 56 -6.20 -10.76 15.28
C SER A 56 -6.25 -9.69 16.38
N GLN A 57 -6.60 -10.08 17.61
CA GLN A 57 -6.62 -9.17 18.76
C GLN A 57 -5.19 -8.78 19.16
N ALA A 58 -4.26 -9.71 19.09
CA ALA A 58 -2.84 -9.43 19.31
C ALA A 58 -2.31 -8.43 18.25
N VAL A 59 -2.65 -8.62 16.97
CA VAL A 59 -2.30 -7.68 15.90
C VAL A 59 -2.89 -6.29 16.16
N LEU A 60 -4.15 -6.19 16.61
CA LEU A 60 -4.79 -4.91 16.92
C LEU A 60 -4.05 -4.17 18.04
N LEU A 61 -3.70 -4.87 19.11
CA LEU A 61 -2.94 -4.32 20.24
C LEU A 61 -1.54 -3.86 19.80
N LEU A 62 -0.81 -4.71 19.08
CA LEU A 62 0.51 -4.37 18.54
C LEU A 62 0.45 -3.17 17.57
N SER A 63 -0.62 -3.05 16.79
CA SER A 63 -0.86 -1.91 15.89
C SER A 63 -1.15 -0.60 16.61
N SER A 64 -1.59 -0.67 17.88
CA SER A 64 -1.90 0.50 18.72
C SER A 64 -0.71 0.98 19.57
N ILE A 65 0.49 0.43 19.35
CA ILE A 65 1.70 0.75 20.11
C ILE A 65 2.06 2.25 20.01
N ARG A 66 2.31 2.84 21.16
CA ARG A 66 2.78 4.23 21.31
C ARG A 66 4.22 4.38 20.86
N GLU A 67 4.60 5.62 20.53
CA GLU A 67 5.95 5.96 20.10
C GLU A 67 7.04 5.62 21.14
N SER A 68 6.74 5.50 22.44
CA SER A 68 7.72 5.09 23.45
C SER A 68 8.27 3.67 23.26
N HIS A 69 7.51 2.76 22.63
CA HIS A 69 7.85 1.34 22.55
C HIS A 69 8.28 0.89 21.15
N HIS A 70 8.33 1.80 20.17
CA HIS A 70 8.63 1.44 18.78
C HIS A 70 10.01 0.78 18.63
N LYS A 71 11.03 1.21 19.39
CA LYS A 71 12.38 0.65 19.26
C LYS A 71 12.42 -0.83 19.60
N LEU A 72 11.83 -1.19 20.74
CA LEU A 72 11.73 -2.57 21.21
C LEU A 72 10.91 -3.42 20.24
N LEU A 73 9.82 -2.87 19.69
CA LEU A 73 9.02 -3.56 18.67
C LEU A 73 9.83 -3.83 17.40
N LEU A 74 10.56 -2.83 16.89
CA LEU A 74 11.39 -2.98 15.69
C LEU A 74 12.55 -3.97 15.91
N GLU A 75 13.18 -3.94 17.08
CA GLU A 75 14.21 -4.90 17.48
C GLU A 75 13.64 -6.32 17.52
N LYS A 76 12.46 -6.51 18.13
CA LYS A 76 11.79 -7.81 18.17
C LYS A 76 11.36 -8.30 16.80
N LEU A 77 10.77 -7.45 15.95
CA LEU A 77 10.45 -7.77 14.56
C LEU A 77 11.70 -8.20 13.78
N ASN A 78 12.83 -7.52 13.97
CA ASN A 78 14.08 -7.87 13.31
C ASN A 78 14.62 -9.23 13.77
N GLU A 79 14.52 -9.52 15.07
CA GLU A 79 14.88 -10.82 15.65
C GLU A 79 14.06 -11.97 15.02
N ILE A 80 12.73 -11.83 14.98
CA ILE A 80 11.84 -12.89 14.46
C ILE A 80 11.88 -13.01 12.94
N LEU A 81 12.20 -11.92 12.21
CA LEU A 81 12.43 -11.96 10.76
C LEU A 81 13.70 -12.74 10.39
N GLY A 82 14.72 -12.69 11.27
CA GLY A 82 15.97 -13.42 11.09
C GLY A 82 15.81 -14.94 11.17
N ARG A 83 14.77 -15.43 11.85
CA ARG A 83 14.50 -16.86 12.04
C ARG A 83 13.63 -17.40 10.90
N PRO A 84 14.04 -18.44 10.14
CA PRO A 84 13.26 -18.96 9.01
C PRO A 84 11.82 -19.36 9.37
N GLY A 85 11.60 -20.00 10.52
CA GLY A 85 10.27 -20.49 10.92
C GLY A 85 9.25 -19.40 11.27
N THR A 86 9.69 -18.20 11.67
CA THR A 86 8.80 -17.10 12.07
C THR A 86 8.78 -15.94 11.07
N ARG A 87 9.53 -16.07 9.98
CA ARG A 87 9.75 -15.00 8.99
C ARG A 87 8.46 -14.52 8.34
N LEU A 88 7.61 -15.45 7.90
CA LEU A 88 6.32 -15.12 7.30
C LEU A 88 5.41 -14.37 8.28
N ALA A 89 5.32 -14.86 9.52
CA ALA A 89 4.53 -14.22 10.58
C ALA A 89 5.06 -12.81 10.90
N ALA A 90 6.38 -12.63 10.93
CA ALA A 90 7.03 -11.32 11.13
C ALA A 90 6.70 -10.32 10.02
N LEU A 91 6.81 -10.74 8.75
CA LEU A 91 6.46 -9.91 7.60
C LEU A 91 4.97 -9.58 7.57
N THR A 92 4.13 -10.55 7.86
CA THR A 92 2.68 -10.36 7.95
C THR A 92 2.34 -9.34 9.02
N LEU A 93 2.90 -9.47 10.23
CA LEU A 93 2.71 -8.50 11.31
C LEU A 93 3.22 -7.12 10.90
N LEU A 94 4.43 -7.02 10.38
CA LEU A 94 5.00 -5.75 9.91
C LEU A 94 4.09 -5.08 8.87
N GLY A 95 3.56 -5.84 7.91
CA GLY A 95 2.57 -5.38 6.94
C GLY A 95 1.31 -4.80 7.60
N HIS A 96 0.76 -5.48 8.61
CA HIS A 96 -0.38 -4.95 9.37
C HIS A 96 -0.05 -3.64 10.09
N LEU A 97 1.13 -3.56 10.71
CA LEU A 97 1.57 -2.38 11.45
C LEU A 97 1.73 -1.16 10.52
N ILE A 98 2.50 -1.29 9.43
CA ILE A 98 2.80 -0.15 8.55
C ILE A 98 1.57 0.35 7.80
N ARG A 99 0.60 -0.53 7.50
CA ARG A 99 -0.67 -0.14 6.85
C ARG A 99 -1.49 0.83 7.70
N LYS A 100 -1.30 0.84 9.02
CA LYS A 100 -1.92 1.83 9.93
C LYS A 100 -1.21 3.18 9.94
N GLN A 101 -0.10 3.32 9.22
CA GLN A 101 0.75 4.52 9.17
C GLN A 101 1.07 5.06 10.57
N PRO A 102 1.69 4.25 11.45
CA PRO A 102 1.99 4.70 12.80
C PRO A 102 2.98 5.88 12.74
N PRO A 103 2.92 6.81 13.72
CA PRO A 103 3.76 8.02 13.70
C PRO A 103 5.26 7.70 13.67
N TRP A 104 5.66 6.55 14.23
CA TRP A 104 7.03 6.07 14.28
C TRP A 104 7.48 5.31 13.02
N VAL A 105 6.64 5.14 11.99
CA VAL A 105 6.97 4.32 10.80
C VAL A 105 8.28 4.74 10.12
N HIS A 106 8.58 6.04 10.15
CA HIS A 106 9.79 6.59 9.58
C HIS A 106 11.07 6.05 10.23
N HIS A 107 11.02 5.58 11.49
CA HIS A 107 12.12 4.92 12.18
C HIS A 107 12.49 3.56 11.59
N VAL A 108 11.59 2.89 10.85
CA VAL A 108 11.90 1.61 10.17
C VAL A 108 13.12 1.78 9.27
N SER A 109 13.21 2.89 8.51
CA SER A 109 14.34 3.22 7.62
C SER A 109 15.69 3.31 8.32
N ARG A 110 15.71 3.60 9.62
CA ARG A 110 16.93 3.80 10.41
C ARG A 110 17.26 2.60 11.29
N SER A 111 16.40 1.59 11.29
CA SER A 111 16.54 0.38 12.09
C SER A 111 17.17 -0.76 11.28
N ALA A 112 17.67 -1.79 11.96
CA ALA A 112 18.19 -2.99 11.31
C ALA A 112 17.10 -3.80 10.55
N LEU A 113 15.82 -3.49 10.80
CA LEU A 113 14.69 -4.19 10.20
C LEU A 113 14.63 -4.00 8.69
N LEU A 114 14.88 -2.79 8.17
CA LEU A 114 14.85 -2.54 6.72
C LEU A 114 15.97 -3.34 6.00
N PRO A 115 17.25 -3.27 6.40
CA PRO A 115 18.28 -4.14 5.83
C PRO A 115 17.95 -5.63 5.92
N SER A 116 17.34 -6.10 7.01
CA SER A 116 16.93 -7.51 7.15
C SER A 116 15.78 -7.89 6.21
N LEU A 117 14.81 -7.00 5.98
CA LEU A 117 13.76 -7.16 4.97
C LEU A 117 14.36 -7.24 3.56
N LEU A 118 15.27 -6.32 3.21
CA LEU A 118 15.93 -6.31 1.90
C LEU A 118 16.79 -7.56 1.70
N ARG A 119 17.52 -8.00 2.74
CA ARG A 119 18.27 -9.26 2.70
C ARG A 119 17.33 -10.45 2.49
N CYS A 120 16.23 -10.52 3.25
CA CYS A 120 15.19 -11.55 3.08
C CYS A 120 14.74 -11.62 1.62
N LEU A 121 14.31 -10.50 1.03
CA LEU A 121 13.89 -10.46 -0.37
C LEU A 121 14.98 -10.83 -1.36
N LYS A 122 16.25 -10.55 -1.03
CA LYS A 122 17.44 -10.88 -1.83
C LYS A 122 17.98 -12.29 -1.63
N THR A 123 17.52 -13.07 -0.64
CA THR A 123 18.06 -14.42 -0.38
C THR A 123 17.01 -15.53 -0.20
N ASP A 124 15.77 -15.24 0.19
CA ASP A 124 14.76 -16.26 0.49
C ASP A 124 14.34 -17.08 -0.75
N ALA A 125 13.81 -18.28 -0.54
CA ALA A 125 13.30 -19.16 -1.58
C ALA A 125 11.79 -19.43 -1.45
N ASP A 126 11.20 -19.14 -0.28
CA ASP A 126 9.77 -19.31 -0.06
C ASP A 126 8.99 -18.21 -0.79
N VAL A 127 8.19 -18.59 -1.79
CA VAL A 127 7.44 -17.66 -2.62
C VAL A 127 6.46 -16.80 -1.82
N VAL A 128 5.84 -17.35 -0.77
CA VAL A 128 4.85 -16.63 0.05
C VAL A 128 5.56 -15.58 0.90
N VAL A 129 6.75 -15.91 1.41
CA VAL A 129 7.62 -14.94 2.07
C VAL A 129 8.05 -13.83 1.11
N LEU A 130 8.41 -14.17 -0.14
CA LEU A 130 8.78 -13.17 -1.15
C LEU A 130 7.61 -12.24 -1.51
N ILE A 131 6.43 -12.79 -1.80
CA ILE A 131 5.21 -12.01 -2.09
C ILE A 131 4.93 -11.06 -0.92
N THR A 132 4.83 -11.60 0.29
CA THR A 132 4.50 -10.82 1.50
C THR A 132 5.54 -9.73 1.75
N GLY A 133 6.83 -10.04 1.63
CA GLY A 133 7.91 -9.08 1.84
C GLY A 133 7.92 -7.96 0.79
N VAL A 134 7.59 -8.26 -0.47
CA VAL A 134 7.51 -7.25 -1.53
C VAL A 134 6.35 -6.31 -1.28
N LEU A 135 5.18 -6.82 -0.87
CA LEU A 135 4.03 -6.00 -0.50
C LEU A 135 4.35 -5.07 0.67
N VAL A 136 5.09 -5.56 1.67
CA VAL A 136 5.63 -4.74 2.76
C VAL A 136 6.54 -3.64 2.21
N LEU A 137 7.47 -3.96 1.32
CA LEU A 137 8.40 -2.98 0.74
C LEU A 137 7.67 -1.91 -0.09
N ILE A 138 6.73 -2.31 -0.96
CA ILE A 138 5.91 -1.40 -1.78
C ILE A 138 5.13 -0.43 -0.90
N THR A 139 4.55 -0.94 0.20
CA THR A 139 3.79 -0.14 1.15
C THR A 139 4.69 0.81 1.93
N LEU A 140 5.88 0.35 2.31
CA LEU A 140 6.81 1.11 3.13
C LEU A 140 7.49 2.25 2.35
N LEU A 141 7.83 2.03 1.07
CA LEU A 141 8.60 3.00 0.26
C LEU A 141 8.05 4.45 0.31
N PRO A 142 6.75 4.70 0.09
CA PRO A 142 6.16 6.05 0.19
C PRO A 142 6.16 6.65 1.59
N MET A 143 6.28 5.82 2.63
CA MET A 143 6.34 6.27 4.02
C MET A 143 7.78 6.67 4.42
N ILE A 144 8.78 6.21 3.67
CA ILE A 144 10.20 6.50 3.91
C ILE A 144 10.95 6.87 2.61
N PRO A 145 10.47 7.83 1.81
CA PRO A 145 11.08 8.18 0.53
C PRO A 145 12.57 8.59 0.66
N GLN A 146 12.93 9.20 1.81
CA GLN A 146 14.31 9.56 2.14
C GLN A 146 15.27 8.37 2.25
N ALA A 147 14.77 7.15 2.48
CA ALA A 147 15.59 5.94 2.57
C ALA A 147 16.27 5.61 1.23
N GLY A 148 15.76 6.13 0.12
CA GLY A 148 16.37 5.98 -1.20
C GLY A 148 17.85 6.38 -1.21
N LYS A 149 18.22 7.47 -0.52
CA LYS A 149 19.61 7.92 -0.47
C LYS A 149 20.59 6.86 0.06
N GLN A 150 20.15 5.98 0.95
CA GLN A 150 20.99 4.95 1.56
C GLN A 150 20.81 3.58 0.91
N HIS A 151 19.61 3.26 0.43
CA HIS A 151 19.20 1.90 0.08
C HIS A 151 18.72 1.74 -1.36
N ILE A 152 18.85 2.75 -2.22
CA ILE A 152 18.28 2.70 -3.58
C ILE A 152 18.76 1.50 -4.40
N TYR A 153 20.06 1.18 -4.35
CA TYR A 153 20.58 0.02 -5.06
C TYR A 153 20.08 -1.29 -4.47
N ASP A 154 19.88 -1.38 -3.15
CA ASP A 154 19.27 -2.56 -2.54
C ASP A 154 17.82 -2.74 -3.00
N PHE A 155 17.05 -1.66 -3.17
CA PHE A 155 15.69 -1.72 -3.71
C PHE A 155 15.68 -2.24 -5.14
N PHE A 156 16.64 -1.79 -5.95
CA PHE A 156 16.77 -2.21 -7.34
C PHE A 156 17.24 -3.66 -7.47
N ASP A 157 18.19 -4.09 -6.63
CA ASP A 157 18.63 -5.48 -6.57
C ASP A 157 17.49 -6.43 -6.17
N VAL A 158 16.62 -6.01 -5.25
CA VAL A 158 15.38 -6.76 -4.94
C VAL A 158 14.52 -6.90 -6.18
N PHE A 159 14.27 -5.81 -6.92
CA PHE A 159 13.50 -5.86 -8.16
C PHE A 159 14.13 -6.80 -9.20
N GLY A 160 15.40 -6.62 -9.54
CA GLY A 160 16.08 -7.44 -10.56
C GLY A 160 16.11 -8.92 -10.20
N ARG A 161 16.37 -9.24 -8.92
CA ARG A 161 16.33 -10.62 -8.45
C ARG A 161 14.95 -11.24 -8.62
N LEU A 162 13.90 -10.55 -8.19
CA LEU A 162 12.54 -11.09 -8.21
C LEU A 162 11.96 -11.16 -9.62
N ALA A 163 12.31 -10.21 -10.51
CA ALA A 163 11.99 -10.28 -11.93
C ALA A 163 12.65 -11.51 -12.60
N SER A 164 13.91 -11.79 -12.28
CA SER A 164 14.57 -13.00 -12.79
C SER A 164 13.99 -14.28 -12.19
N TRP A 165 13.64 -14.26 -10.89
CA TRP A 165 13.07 -15.42 -10.20
C TRP A 165 11.67 -15.74 -10.72
N SER A 166 10.82 -14.74 -10.97
CA SER A 166 9.47 -14.94 -11.48
C SER A 166 9.45 -15.55 -12.89
N LEU A 167 10.47 -15.26 -13.71
CA LEU A 167 10.66 -15.89 -15.02
C LEU A 167 11.16 -17.34 -14.91
N LYS A 168 12.18 -17.58 -14.07
CA LYS A 168 12.87 -18.88 -13.99
C LYS A 168 12.03 -20.02 -13.43
N ASN A 169 10.89 -19.71 -12.79
CA ASN A 169 9.93 -20.64 -12.18
C ASN A 169 10.56 -21.98 -11.72
N PRO A 170 10.85 -22.16 -10.42
CA PRO A 170 11.52 -23.38 -9.92
C PRO A 170 10.71 -24.69 -10.05
N GLY A 171 9.62 -24.73 -10.83
CA GLY A 171 8.92 -25.95 -11.27
C GLY A 171 8.03 -26.61 -10.23
N HIS A 172 8.07 -26.15 -8.97
CA HIS A 172 7.36 -26.75 -7.84
C HIS A 172 6.41 -25.75 -7.14
N VAL A 173 6.30 -24.53 -7.67
CA VAL A 173 5.52 -23.46 -7.06
C VAL A 173 4.11 -23.44 -7.67
N PRO A 174 3.04 -23.42 -6.85
CA PRO A 174 1.68 -23.27 -7.35
C PRO A 174 1.53 -22.03 -8.25
N VAL A 175 0.86 -22.18 -9.40
CA VAL A 175 0.69 -21.11 -10.40
C VAL A 175 0.11 -19.84 -9.77
N VAL A 176 -0.85 -19.96 -8.86
CA VAL A 176 -1.45 -18.83 -8.14
C VAL A 176 -0.41 -17.97 -7.43
N HIS A 177 0.60 -18.58 -6.77
CA HIS A 177 1.67 -17.83 -6.12
C HIS A 177 2.58 -17.14 -7.13
N LEU A 178 2.82 -17.75 -8.29
CA LEU A 178 3.61 -17.10 -9.36
C LEU A 178 2.90 -15.87 -9.90
N VAL A 179 1.58 -15.95 -10.13
CA VAL A 179 0.78 -14.80 -10.58
C VAL A 179 0.82 -13.68 -9.54
N HIS A 180 0.64 -14.00 -8.26
CA HIS A 180 0.74 -13.00 -7.19
C HIS A 180 2.14 -12.39 -7.07
N LEU A 181 3.20 -13.18 -7.29
CA LEU A 181 4.55 -12.65 -7.31
C LEU A 181 4.77 -11.73 -8.52
N GLN A 182 4.34 -12.13 -9.71
CA GLN A 182 4.43 -11.30 -10.92
C GLN A 182 3.70 -9.97 -10.72
N ALA A 183 2.49 -10.01 -10.16
CA ALA A 183 1.74 -8.79 -9.82
C ALA A 183 2.49 -7.94 -8.78
N SER A 184 3.09 -8.56 -7.77
CA SER A 184 3.90 -7.85 -6.76
C SER A 184 5.16 -7.21 -7.38
N VAL A 185 5.86 -7.90 -8.29
CA VAL A 185 7.03 -7.36 -9.00
C VAL A 185 6.62 -6.19 -9.91
N TYR A 186 5.48 -6.30 -10.59
CA TYR A 186 4.91 -5.22 -11.39
C TYR A 186 4.58 -3.98 -10.55
N SER A 187 3.95 -4.17 -9.40
CA SER A 187 3.66 -3.07 -8.46
C SER A 187 4.94 -2.45 -7.88
N LEU A 188 5.98 -3.27 -7.64
CA LEU A 188 7.30 -2.77 -7.24
C LEU A 188 7.94 -1.94 -8.36
N PHE A 189 7.85 -2.39 -9.62
CA PHE A 189 8.32 -1.62 -10.78
C PHE A 189 7.68 -0.23 -10.81
N HIS A 190 6.35 -0.14 -10.73
CA HIS A 190 5.64 1.14 -10.71
C HIS A 190 6.05 2.04 -9.55
N ARG A 191 6.20 1.45 -8.36
CA ARG A 191 6.65 2.20 -7.17
C ARG A 191 8.05 2.76 -7.37
N LEU A 192 8.98 1.95 -7.86
CA LEU A 192 10.37 2.38 -8.09
C LEU A 192 10.47 3.37 -9.24
N TYR A 193 9.72 3.17 -10.32
CA TYR A 193 9.69 4.07 -11.47
C TYR A 193 9.05 5.42 -11.14
N GLY A 194 7.95 5.43 -10.39
CA GLY A 194 7.30 6.66 -9.97
C GLY A 194 8.07 7.43 -8.91
N MET A 195 8.74 6.73 -7.99
CA MET A 195 9.53 7.40 -6.96
C MET A 195 10.93 7.78 -7.41
N PHE A 196 11.59 6.96 -8.22
CA PHE A 196 13.01 7.11 -8.56
C PHE A 196 13.27 6.87 -10.07
N PRO A 197 12.56 7.57 -10.98
CA PRO A 197 12.67 7.33 -12.43
C PRO A 197 14.10 7.40 -12.98
N CYS A 198 14.89 8.41 -12.62
CA CYS A 198 16.22 8.66 -13.16
C CYS A 198 17.21 7.56 -12.73
N ASN A 199 17.28 7.28 -11.42
CA ASN A 199 18.15 6.21 -10.93
C ASN A 199 17.68 4.83 -11.39
N PHE A 200 16.37 4.60 -11.45
CA PHE A 200 15.84 3.29 -11.84
C PHE A 200 16.07 3.01 -13.33
N ILE A 201 15.83 3.96 -14.23
CA ILE A 201 16.16 3.79 -15.66
C ILE A 201 17.68 3.58 -15.85
N SER A 202 18.52 4.30 -15.09
CA SER A 202 19.97 4.08 -15.12
C SER A 202 20.34 2.65 -14.71
N TYR A 203 19.74 2.15 -13.62
CA TYR A 203 19.86 0.75 -13.20
C TYR A 203 19.39 -0.24 -14.27
N LEU A 204 18.20 -0.03 -14.85
CA LEU A 204 17.66 -0.93 -15.87
C LEU A 204 18.62 -1.04 -17.07
N ARG A 205 19.15 0.10 -17.54
CA ARG A 205 20.12 0.13 -18.64
C ARG A 205 21.38 -0.65 -18.29
N LEU A 206 21.95 -0.44 -17.11
CA LEU A 206 23.17 -1.12 -16.69
C LEU A 206 22.94 -2.63 -16.52
N HIS A 207 21.91 -3.00 -15.74
CA HIS A 207 21.65 -4.38 -15.35
C HIS A 207 21.21 -5.26 -16.53
N TYR A 208 20.31 -4.76 -17.38
CA TYR A 208 19.73 -5.53 -18.49
C TYR A 208 20.49 -5.41 -19.81
N SER A 209 21.56 -4.60 -19.87
CA SER A 209 22.54 -4.67 -20.96
C SER A 209 23.40 -5.94 -20.90
N MET A 210 23.48 -6.57 -19.73
CA MET A 210 24.24 -7.81 -19.53
C MET A 210 23.48 -8.99 -20.14
N LYS A 211 24.19 -9.81 -20.94
CA LYS A 211 23.60 -10.93 -21.71
C LYS A 211 22.80 -11.90 -20.83
N GLU A 212 23.26 -12.16 -19.61
CA GLU A 212 22.62 -13.07 -18.66
C GLU A 212 21.24 -12.59 -18.17
N ASN A 213 20.94 -11.30 -18.30
CA ASN A 213 19.67 -10.71 -17.87
C ASN A 213 18.73 -10.40 -19.04
N LEU A 214 19.16 -10.63 -20.29
CA LEU A 214 18.42 -10.20 -21.48
C LEU A 214 17.04 -10.88 -21.58
N ASP A 215 16.94 -12.17 -21.23
CA ASP A 215 15.66 -12.89 -21.24
C ASP A 215 14.68 -12.30 -20.21
N THR A 216 15.19 -11.94 -19.02
CA THR A 216 14.38 -11.27 -17.99
C THR A 216 13.91 -9.91 -18.48
N PHE A 217 14.74 -9.18 -19.22
CA PHE A 217 14.33 -7.93 -19.83
C PHE A 217 13.21 -8.12 -20.85
N GLN A 218 13.37 -9.04 -21.81
CA GLN A 218 12.40 -9.22 -22.89
C GLN A 218 11.03 -9.68 -22.37
N GLU A 219 11.02 -10.63 -21.42
CA GLU A 219 9.79 -11.29 -20.98
C GLU A 219 9.11 -10.57 -19.79
N VAL A 220 9.86 -9.84 -18.97
CA VAL A 220 9.32 -9.23 -17.74
C VAL A 220 9.37 -7.70 -17.79
N VAL A 221 10.54 -7.11 -18.02
CA VAL A 221 10.73 -5.65 -17.85
C VAL A 221 10.23 -4.84 -19.04
N LYS A 222 10.46 -5.32 -20.26
CA LYS A 222 10.02 -4.64 -21.48
C LYS A 222 8.50 -4.50 -21.53
N PRO A 223 7.68 -5.54 -21.25
CA PRO A 223 6.24 -5.38 -21.12
C PRO A 223 5.84 -4.35 -20.07
N MET A 224 6.57 -4.23 -18.95
CA MET A 224 6.32 -3.19 -17.95
C MET A 224 6.56 -1.78 -18.51
N LEU A 225 7.66 -1.58 -19.24
CA LEU A 225 8.02 -0.31 -19.86
C LEU A 225 7.03 0.13 -20.95
N GLU A 226 6.41 -0.82 -21.65
CA GLU A 226 5.37 -0.55 -22.66
C GLU A 226 4.07 -0.01 -22.04
N HIS A 227 3.85 -0.24 -20.74
CA HIS A 227 2.63 0.14 -20.02
C HIS A 227 2.84 1.30 -19.03
N VAL A 228 3.88 2.11 -19.22
CA VAL A 228 4.10 3.34 -18.44
C VAL A 228 4.30 4.57 -19.32
N ARG A 229 3.82 5.71 -18.82
CA ARG A 229 4.10 7.03 -19.36
C ARG A 229 5.56 7.37 -19.11
N VAL A 230 6.16 8.13 -20.03
CA VAL A 230 7.48 8.74 -19.80
C VAL A 230 7.38 9.70 -18.61
N HIS A 231 8.09 9.39 -17.53
CA HIS A 231 8.14 10.23 -16.36
C HIS A 231 8.76 11.61 -16.70
N PRO A 232 8.11 12.75 -16.38
CA PRO A 232 8.60 14.09 -16.74
C PRO A 232 10.02 14.40 -16.24
N GLU A 233 10.34 14.00 -15.01
CA GLU A 233 11.68 14.16 -14.42
C GLU A 233 12.81 13.43 -15.17
N LEU A 234 12.53 12.53 -16.12
CA LEU A 234 13.58 12.00 -17.01
C LEU A 234 14.13 13.07 -17.97
N VAL A 235 13.37 14.16 -18.20
CA VAL A 235 13.77 15.28 -19.05
C VAL A 235 14.49 16.36 -18.25
N THR A 236 13.98 16.69 -17.07
CA THR A 236 14.39 17.85 -16.27
C THR A 236 15.20 17.51 -15.03
N GLY A 237 15.08 16.27 -14.53
CA GLY A 237 15.66 15.83 -13.28
C GLY A 237 17.07 15.27 -13.41
N THR A 238 17.70 15.01 -12.27
CA THR A 238 19.01 14.35 -12.18
C THR A 238 18.97 13.26 -11.11
N GLN A 239 19.87 12.27 -11.20
CA GLN A 239 19.97 11.20 -10.20
C GLN A 239 20.26 11.73 -8.79
N ASP A 240 21.02 12.82 -8.66
CA ASP A 240 21.35 13.41 -7.37
C ASP A 240 20.17 14.17 -6.76
N TYR A 241 19.47 14.97 -7.56
CA TYR A 241 18.30 15.73 -7.10
C TYR A 241 17.13 14.81 -6.72
N GLU A 242 16.97 13.71 -7.45
CA GLU A 242 15.95 12.69 -7.18
C GLU A 242 16.03 12.14 -5.74
N LEU A 243 17.24 12.08 -5.16
CA LEU A 243 17.53 11.59 -3.82
C LEU A 243 17.62 12.71 -2.77
N ASP A 244 17.38 13.96 -3.16
CA ASP A 244 17.37 15.08 -2.23
C ASP A 244 16.13 15.02 -1.32
N PRO A 245 16.28 15.02 0.02
CA PRO A 245 15.15 14.97 0.94
C PRO A 245 14.15 16.12 0.78
N SER A 246 14.57 17.26 0.22
CA SER A 246 13.69 18.40 -0.02
C SER A 246 12.60 18.13 -1.06
N ARG A 247 12.84 17.20 -2.01
CA ARG A 247 11.87 16.76 -3.02
C ARG A 247 10.57 16.28 -2.38
N TRP A 248 10.68 15.54 -1.28
CA TRP A 248 9.57 14.88 -0.62
C TRP A 248 8.91 15.74 0.47
N ARG A 249 9.46 16.93 0.77
CA ARG A 249 9.05 17.75 1.91
C ARG A 249 7.59 18.22 1.83
N CYS A 250 7.06 18.39 0.62
CA CYS A 250 5.70 18.87 0.37
C CYS A 250 4.72 17.75 0.02
N TYR A 251 5.16 16.48 0.07
CA TYR A 251 4.34 15.33 -0.26
C TYR A 251 3.95 14.60 1.01
N GLU A 252 2.65 14.31 1.14
CA GLU A 252 2.18 13.28 2.05
C GLU A 252 2.31 11.90 1.39
N VAL A 253 2.23 10.83 2.18
CA VAL A 253 2.36 9.44 1.71
C VAL A 253 1.41 9.14 0.54
N HIS A 254 0.18 9.66 0.58
CA HIS A 254 -0.83 9.44 -0.45
C HIS A 254 -0.54 10.22 -1.74
N ASP A 255 0.03 11.42 -1.64
CA ASP A 255 0.42 12.20 -2.81
C ASP A 255 1.46 11.41 -3.65
N ILE A 256 2.45 10.82 -2.98
CA ILE A 256 3.46 9.97 -3.63
C ILE A 256 2.80 8.77 -4.33
N VAL A 257 1.83 8.14 -3.68
CA VAL A 257 1.11 6.98 -4.26
C VAL A 257 0.32 7.38 -5.51
N ILE A 258 -0.36 8.53 -5.46
CA ILE A 258 -1.14 9.05 -6.59
C ILE A 258 -0.20 9.38 -7.75
N GLU A 259 0.91 10.06 -7.53
CA GLU A 259 1.88 10.37 -8.59
C GLU A 259 2.44 9.10 -9.23
N CYS A 260 2.71 8.04 -8.45
CA CYS A 260 3.12 6.75 -9.03
C CYS A 260 2.03 6.16 -9.94
N SER A 261 0.76 6.18 -9.49
CA SER A 261 -0.36 5.60 -10.26
C SER A 261 -0.63 6.32 -11.58
N ARG A 262 -0.42 7.64 -11.65
CA ARG A 262 -0.62 8.45 -12.87
C ARG A 262 0.28 8.05 -14.03
N LEU A 263 1.39 7.37 -13.74
CA LEU A 263 2.33 6.91 -14.76
C LEU A 263 1.89 5.64 -15.44
N SER A 264 0.87 4.95 -14.92
CA SER A 264 0.36 3.74 -15.52
C SER A 264 -0.51 4.02 -16.75
N LEU A 265 -0.39 3.13 -17.73
CA LEU A 265 -1.23 3.08 -18.93
C LEU A 265 -2.19 1.89 -18.91
N ASP A 266 -2.30 1.16 -17.80
CA ASP A 266 -3.25 0.05 -17.68
C ASP A 266 -4.70 0.58 -17.75
N PRO A 267 -5.51 0.11 -18.72
CA PRO A 267 -6.91 0.49 -18.82
C PRO A 267 -7.71 0.29 -17.52
N LEU A 268 -7.35 -0.70 -16.70
CA LEU A 268 -8.01 -0.98 -15.41
C LEU A 268 -7.76 0.11 -14.36
N GLU A 269 -6.70 0.92 -14.48
CA GLU A 269 -6.43 2.06 -13.59
C GLU A 269 -6.98 3.38 -14.14
N SER A 270 -7.32 3.44 -15.43
CA SER A 270 -7.85 4.65 -16.09
C SER A 270 -9.34 4.94 -15.84
N SER A 271 -10.09 4.02 -15.22
CA SER A 271 -11.56 4.09 -15.15
C SER A 271 -12.14 5.04 -14.08
N CYS A 272 -11.32 5.84 -13.38
CA CYS A 272 -11.79 6.65 -12.25
C CYS A 272 -11.73 8.18 -12.46
N GLU A 273 -11.24 8.69 -13.59
CA GLU A 273 -10.95 10.14 -13.72
C GLU A 273 -11.74 10.87 -14.83
N ASP A 274 -12.67 10.24 -15.56
CA ASP A 274 -13.29 10.87 -16.75
C ASP A 274 -14.72 11.45 -16.60
N ASP A 275 -15.36 11.37 -15.44
CA ASP A 275 -16.75 11.86 -15.26
C ASP A 275 -16.88 13.06 -14.29
N LEU A 276 -16.03 14.08 -14.43
CA LEU A 276 -16.35 15.42 -13.89
C LEU A 276 -16.32 16.49 -15.00
N PRO A 277 -17.46 17.11 -15.33
CA PRO A 277 -17.50 18.12 -16.38
C PRO A 277 -16.70 19.33 -15.94
N SER A 278 -15.59 19.57 -16.63
CA SER A 278 -14.76 20.75 -16.48
C SER A 278 -15.53 22.00 -16.87
N SER A 279 -16.12 22.68 -15.88
CA SER A 279 -16.78 23.95 -16.07
C SER A 279 -15.76 25.10 -16.18
N SER A 280 -15.84 25.79 -17.32
CA SER A 280 -15.46 27.17 -17.63
C SER A 280 -14.04 27.49 -18.14
N SER A 281 -13.98 27.72 -19.46
CA SER A 281 -13.51 29.00 -20.02
C SER A 281 -14.12 29.20 -21.40
N SER A 282 -14.94 30.25 -21.48
CA SER A 282 -15.70 30.78 -22.62
C SER A 282 -14.90 30.99 -23.90
N ALA A 283 -15.49 30.60 -25.03
CA ALA A 283 -15.92 31.53 -26.09
C ALA A 283 -16.44 30.75 -27.30
N HIS A 284 -17.75 30.64 -27.49
CA HIS A 284 -18.36 30.75 -28.83
C HIS A 284 -19.83 31.18 -28.71
N ARG A 285 -20.19 32.03 -29.66
CA ARG A 285 -21.34 32.95 -29.64
C ARG A 285 -22.68 32.20 -29.69
N HIS A 286 -23.63 32.71 -28.92
CA HIS A 286 -25.05 32.40 -29.04
C HIS A 286 -25.57 32.77 -30.44
N HIS A 287 -26.25 31.83 -31.08
CA HIS A 287 -27.37 32.15 -31.95
C HIS A 287 -28.57 31.34 -31.45
N ASP A 288 -29.60 32.06 -31.02
CA ASP A 288 -30.89 31.55 -30.60
C ASP A 288 -31.53 30.70 -31.70
N THR A 289 -32.16 29.57 -31.35
CA THR A 289 -33.56 29.32 -31.72
C THR A 289 -34.18 28.30 -30.76
N SER A 290 -35.25 28.75 -30.12
CA SER A 290 -36.31 28.03 -29.38
C SER A 290 -36.70 26.67 -29.96
N PHE A 291 -37.02 25.68 -29.11
CA PHE A 291 -38.35 25.04 -29.00
C PHE A 291 -38.32 23.83 -28.04
N ALA A 292 -39.27 23.80 -27.12
CA ALA A 292 -39.79 22.63 -26.37
C ALA A 292 -41.32 22.82 -26.26
N PRO A 293 -42.15 21.88 -25.75
CA PRO A 293 -42.01 20.44 -25.38
C PRO A 293 -43.14 19.62 -26.12
N PRO A 294 -43.75 18.45 -25.68
CA PRO A 294 -43.68 17.77 -24.38
C PRO A 294 -43.85 16.21 -24.31
N THR A 295 -43.68 15.69 -23.07
CA THR A 295 -44.23 14.48 -22.38
C THR A 295 -44.42 13.13 -23.08
N GLU A 296 -43.96 12.04 -22.43
CA GLU A 296 -44.79 10.95 -21.84
C GLU A 296 -43.94 9.80 -21.24
N THR A 297 -44.29 9.35 -20.02
CA THR A 297 -44.01 8.04 -19.38
C THR A 297 -45.27 7.16 -19.49
N PRO A 298 -45.37 5.88 -19.01
CA PRO A 298 -44.44 4.96 -18.33
C PRO A 298 -44.51 3.49 -18.88
N SER A 299 -43.92 2.53 -18.13
CA SER A 299 -44.15 1.06 -18.05
C SER A 299 -42.91 0.26 -18.49
N GLY A 300 -42.38 -0.74 -17.77
CA GLY A 300 -42.95 -1.68 -16.80
C GLY A 300 -42.49 -3.07 -17.25
N GLY A 301 -41.71 -3.79 -16.45
CA GLY A 301 -41.15 -5.08 -16.88
C GLY A 301 -40.26 -5.74 -15.84
N SER A 302 -40.89 -6.38 -14.86
CA SER A 302 -40.26 -7.27 -13.88
C SER A 302 -39.87 -8.59 -14.56
N HIS A 303 -38.62 -9.03 -14.40
CA HIS A 303 -38.25 -10.44 -14.53
C HIS A 303 -37.29 -10.82 -13.41
N ALA A 304 -37.81 -11.60 -12.45
CA ALA A 304 -37.05 -12.31 -11.45
C ALA A 304 -36.53 -13.62 -12.05
N MET A 305 -35.25 -13.94 -11.86
CA MET A 305 -34.72 -15.28 -12.14
C MET A 305 -33.50 -15.60 -11.27
N PHE A 306 -33.69 -16.61 -10.39
CA PHE A 306 -32.76 -17.49 -9.66
C PHE A 306 -31.52 -16.90 -8.95
N GLN A 307 -31.61 -16.89 -7.61
CA GLN A 307 -30.47 -16.90 -6.69
C GLN A 307 -29.69 -18.22 -6.83
N VAL A 308 -28.40 -18.10 -7.13
CA VAL A 308 -27.38 -19.06 -6.70
C VAL A 308 -26.60 -18.33 -5.61
N ASP A 309 -26.67 -18.84 -4.38
CA ASP A 309 -25.85 -18.38 -3.27
C ASP A 309 -24.38 -18.76 -3.56
N ASP A 310 -23.64 -17.84 -4.16
CA ASP A 310 -22.19 -17.83 -4.06
C ASP A 310 -21.82 -16.85 -2.95
N VAL A 311 -21.29 -17.37 -1.85
CA VAL A 311 -20.86 -16.57 -0.70
C VAL A 311 -19.60 -15.81 -1.13
N THR A 312 -19.83 -14.71 -1.83
CA THR A 312 -18.80 -13.74 -2.19
C THR A 312 -18.35 -13.07 -0.90
N TRP A 313 -17.22 -13.53 -0.37
CA TRP A 313 -16.61 -12.90 0.78
C TRP A 313 -16.32 -11.43 0.46
N SER A 314 -16.92 -10.53 1.24
CA SER A 314 -16.73 -9.08 1.14
C SER A 314 -16.42 -8.49 2.53
N PRO A 315 -15.32 -7.72 2.70
CA PRO A 315 -14.91 -7.14 3.99
C PRO A 315 -15.89 -6.11 4.58
N SER A 316 -16.79 -5.58 3.75
CA SER A 316 -17.80 -4.60 4.13
C SER A 316 -18.93 -5.18 5.00
N SER A 317 -19.07 -6.51 5.08
CA SER A 317 -20.11 -7.18 5.89
C SER A 317 -19.90 -7.06 7.41
N GLN A 318 -18.73 -6.58 7.88
CA GLN A 318 -18.41 -6.44 9.31
C GLN A 318 -18.29 -4.99 9.80
N CYS A 319 -18.45 -3.99 8.95
CA CYS A 319 -18.32 -2.57 9.33
C CYS A 319 -19.68 -1.88 9.32
N GLY A 320 -20.55 -2.24 10.26
CA GLY A 320 -21.82 -1.55 10.50
C GLY A 320 -21.60 -0.12 11.00
N LEU A 321 -21.40 0.84 10.10
CA LEU A 321 -21.28 2.25 10.43
C LEU A 321 -22.33 3.07 9.65
N SER A 322 -23.32 3.56 10.40
CA SER A 322 -24.33 4.52 9.95
C SER A 322 -23.69 5.89 9.64
N THR A 323 -24.05 6.48 8.50
CA THR A 323 -23.66 7.84 8.09
C THR A 323 -24.33 8.91 8.97
N PRO A 324 -23.59 9.92 9.49
CA PRO A 324 -24.18 11.08 10.17
C PRO A 324 -24.65 12.17 9.16
N PRO A 325 -25.65 13.01 9.53
CA PRO A 325 -26.22 14.02 8.63
C PRO A 325 -25.38 15.32 8.58
N PRO A 326 -25.52 16.16 7.53
CA PRO A 326 -24.72 17.37 7.35
C PRO A 326 -25.25 18.56 8.17
N GLU A 327 -24.35 19.33 8.81
CA GLU A 327 -24.65 20.62 9.48
C GLU A 327 -24.19 21.84 8.65
N PRO A 328 -24.84 23.02 8.80
CA PRO A 328 -24.77 24.13 7.85
C PRO A 328 -23.66 25.17 8.12
N ALA A 329 -23.27 25.90 7.06
CA ALA A 329 -22.16 26.85 7.03
C ALA A 329 -22.43 28.16 7.80
N ALA A 330 -21.45 28.62 8.57
CA ALA A 330 -21.45 29.93 9.23
C ALA A 330 -20.67 30.99 8.43
N THR A 331 -21.33 32.10 8.17
CA THR A 331 -20.86 33.32 7.49
C THR A 331 -19.96 34.15 8.42
N GLY A 332 -18.82 34.65 7.93
CA GLY A 332 -17.92 35.53 8.69
C GLY A 332 -17.12 36.46 7.78
N THR A 333 -17.24 37.76 8.04
CA THR A 333 -16.89 38.94 7.23
C THR A 333 -15.39 39.28 7.15
N ALA A 334 -15.05 39.96 6.04
CA ALA A 334 -13.73 40.42 5.65
C ALA A 334 -13.17 41.62 6.45
N HIS A 335 -11.84 41.68 6.59
CA HIS A 335 -11.10 42.93 6.79
C HIS A 335 -9.78 42.92 5.99
N SER A 336 -9.50 44.07 5.37
CA SER A 336 -8.42 44.33 4.42
C SER A 336 -7.16 44.86 5.10
N LEU A 337 -5.97 44.50 4.60
CA LEU A 337 -4.73 45.28 4.72
C LEU A 337 -3.87 45.13 3.45
N SER A 338 -3.27 46.24 3.01
CA SER A 338 -2.62 46.46 1.71
C SER A 338 -1.08 46.47 1.77
N ARG A 339 -0.46 46.17 0.60
CA ARG A 339 0.93 46.44 0.10
C ARG A 339 2.07 45.60 0.72
N THR A 340 3.07 45.06 -0.01
CA THR A 340 3.72 45.45 -1.28
C THR A 340 4.57 44.30 -1.87
N ALA A 341 4.63 44.23 -3.21
CA ALA A 341 5.77 43.88 -4.09
C ALA A 341 6.58 42.55 -3.97
N SER A 342 6.40 41.71 -5.01
CA SER A 342 7.45 41.11 -5.87
C SER A 342 7.90 39.64 -5.70
N ILE A 343 7.95 38.98 -6.88
CA ILE A 343 8.68 37.77 -7.31
C ILE A 343 7.98 36.41 -7.14
N SER A 344 7.40 35.96 -8.26
CA SER A 344 7.31 34.60 -8.81
C SER A 344 7.76 33.44 -7.91
N GLY A 345 6.78 32.69 -7.42
CA GLY A 345 6.93 31.31 -6.97
C GLY A 345 5.55 30.67 -7.04
N GLU A 346 5.36 29.73 -7.97
CA GLU A 346 4.15 28.92 -8.04
C GLU A 346 3.95 28.19 -6.71
N LYS A 347 2.96 28.65 -5.94
CA LYS A 347 2.52 27.97 -4.73
C LYS A 347 1.62 26.81 -5.14
N HIS A 348 2.16 25.60 -5.17
CA HIS A 348 1.33 24.39 -5.15
C HIS A 348 0.48 24.41 -3.88
N THR A 349 -0.83 24.59 -4.05
CA THR A 349 -1.80 24.58 -2.96
C THR A 349 -2.05 23.12 -2.58
N CYS A 350 -1.37 22.67 -1.52
CA CYS A 350 -1.58 21.35 -0.92
C CYS A 350 -3.01 21.27 -0.34
N ARG A 351 -3.89 20.53 -1.03
CA ARG A 351 -5.25 20.23 -0.54
C ARG A 351 -5.14 19.15 0.54
N ARG A 352 -5.51 19.47 1.77
CA ARG A 352 -5.72 18.49 2.83
C ARG A 352 -6.97 17.66 2.53
N THR A 353 -6.79 16.38 2.19
CA THR A 353 -7.89 15.41 2.12
C THR A 353 -7.72 14.28 3.15
N ASN A 354 -8.85 13.81 3.66
CA ASN A 354 -9.02 13.04 4.89
C ASN A 354 -8.34 11.66 4.91
N LYS A 355 -7.94 11.23 6.12
CA LYS A 355 -7.32 9.94 6.48
C LYS A 355 -8.08 8.67 6.03
N HIS A 356 -9.31 8.79 5.51
CA HIS A 356 -10.12 7.66 5.04
C HIS A 356 -9.64 7.09 3.69
N THR A 357 -9.01 7.89 2.84
CA THR A 357 -8.53 7.49 1.50
C THR A 357 -7.37 6.49 1.54
N VAL A 358 -6.59 6.49 2.62
CA VAL A 358 -5.42 5.61 2.82
C VAL A 358 -5.81 4.14 2.98
N CYS A 359 -6.90 3.85 3.70
CA CYS A 359 -7.42 2.48 3.83
C CYS A 359 -8.02 1.96 2.52
N ILE A 360 -8.57 2.85 1.69
CA ILE A 360 -9.14 2.51 0.39
C ILE A 360 -8.03 2.14 -0.60
N GLN A 361 -6.84 2.76 -0.54
CA GLN A 361 -5.74 2.49 -1.49
C GLN A 361 -4.88 1.27 -1.19
N LEU A 362 -4.74 0.86 0.07
CA LEU A 362 -4.15 -0.44 0.40
C LEU A 362 -5.07 -1.58 -0.02
N ASN A 363 -6.38 -1.41 0.20
CA ASN A 363 -7.39 -2.27 -0.39
C ASN A 363 -7.37 -2.19 -1.92
N TYR A 364 -7.07 -1.04 -2.54
CA TYR A 364 -6.98 -0.90 -4.01
C TYR A 364 -5.77 -1.64 -4.59
N MET A 365 -4.62 -1.69 -3.90
CA MET A 365 -3.47 -2.51 -4.31
C MET A 365 -3.73 -4.02 -4.09
N ASP A 366 -4.44 -4.38 -3.01
CA ASP A 366 -4.96 -5.74 -2.79
C ASP A 366 -6.03 -6.11 -3.84
N THR A 367 -6.89 -5.18 -4.26
CA THR A 367 -7.86 -5.32 -5.35
C THR A 367 -7.18 -5.35 -6.72
N LEU A 368 -6.10 -4.61 -6.97
CA LEU A 368 -5.29 -4.67 -8.19
C LEU A 368 -4.56 -6.02 -8.33
N LEU A 369 -4.04 -6.56 -7.23
CA LEU A 369 -3.54 -7.94 -7.18
C LEU A 369 -4.67 -8.96 -7.43
N CYS A 370 -5.90 -8.70 -6.96
CA CYS A 370 -7.07 -9.56 -7.15
C CYS A 370 -7.59 -9.51 -8.61
N SER A 371 -7.82 -8.33 -9.17
CA SER A 371 -8.35 -8.10 -10.53
C SER A 371 -7.38 -8.54 -11.63
N ARG A 372 -6.06 -8.42 -11.43
CA ARG A 372 -5.07 -8.91 -12.41
C ARG A 372 -4.89 -10.44 -12.38
N CYS A 373 -5.18 -11.10 -11.25
CA CYS A 373 -5.23 -12.56 -11.19
C CYS A 373 -6.35 -13.13 -12.08
N GLU A 374 -7.50 -12.47 -12.17
CA GLU A 374 -8.62 -12.90 -13.03
C GLU A 374 -8.30 -12.77 -14.52
N MET A 375 -7.63 -11.70 -14.95
CA MET A 375 -7.31 -11.47 -16.37
C MET A 375 -6.16 -12.36 -16.91
N SER A 376 -5.17 -12.71 -16.07
CA SER A 376 -4.10 -13.63 -16.49
C SER A 376 -4.62 -15.06 -16.70
N LEU A 377 -5.62 -15.48 -15.91
CA LEU A 377 -6.36 -16.74 -16.10
C LEU A 377 -7.22 -16.75 -17.38
N ILE A 378 -7.66 -15.59 -17.85
CA ILE A 378 -8.44 -15.45 -19.10
C ILE A 378 -7.52 -15.40 -20.33
N SER A 379 -6.37 -14.71 -20.23
CA SER A 379 -5.38 -14.65 -21.33
C SER A 379 -4.76 -16.02 -21.64
N HIS A 380 -4.51 -16.86 -20.61
CA HIS A 380 -4.02 -18.23 -20.81
C HIS A 380 -5.09 -19.25 -21.25
N ARG A 381 -6.39 -18.89 -21.30
CA ARG A 381 -7.43 -19.72 -21.94
C ARG A 381 -7.54 -19.47 -23.45
N HIS A 382 -6.83 -18.49 -24.00
CA HIS A 382 -6.82 -18.18 -25.43
C HIS A 382 -5.47 -18.48 -26.09
N HIS A 383 -4.93 -19.69 -25.87
CA HIS A 383 -4.10 -20.33 -26.90
C HIS A 383 -4.94 -21.42 -27.56
N PRO A 384 -5.39 -21.24 -28.82
CA PRO A 384 -5.98 -22.34 -29.56
C PRO A 384 -4.85 -23.31 -29.91
N THR A 385 -4.93 -24.52 -29.38
CA THR A 385 -4.28 -25.69 -29.99
C THR A 385 -4.70 -25.73 -31.45
N SER A 386 -3.77 -25.39 -32.34
CA SER A 386 -3.91 -25.60 -33.78
C SER A 386 -3.21 -26.92 -34.10
N ASP A 387 -3.99 -27.82 -34.68
CA ASP A 387 -3.73 -29.11 -35.35
C ASP A 387 -2.31 -29.69 -35.39
#